data_AF-A0AAN8HBD1-F1
#
_entry.id   AF-A0AAN8HBD1-F1
#
_cell.length_a   1.000
_cell.length_b   1.000
_cell.length_c   1.000
_cell.angle_alpha   90.00
_cell.angle_beta   90.00
_cell.angle_gamma   90.00
#
_symmetry.space_group_name_H-M   'P 1'
#
loop_
_entity.id
_entity.type
_entity.pdbx_description
1 polymer ?
#
loop_
_entity_poly.entity_id
_entity_poly.type
_entity_poly.pdbx_seq_one_letter_code
_entity_poly.pdbx_strand_id
1 'polypeptide(L)'
;MAAALIEEWFTDDCKFRERFQENSYNTYTSVIHRNHRTGRDWFVALNKRGKAKMGSSPRVKSQHVSTHFLPRVDLHDKSERGFTITERSKERRKTPPPLPPKPPLAKAVLPRTPTRRTQVKYWPKYRFG
;
A
#
# COMPACT_ATOMS: atom_id res chain seq x y z
N MET A 1 1.42 43.81 -4.71
CA MET A 1 1.21 42.38 -5.03
C MET A 1 0.98 41.66 -3.71
N ALA A 2 -0.25 41.22 -3.44
CA ALA A 2 -0.55 40.49 -2.21
C ALA A 2 0.10 39.10 -2.28
N ALA A 3 1.07 38.85 -1.42
CA ALA A 3 1.52 37.48 -1.16
C ALA A 3 0.37 36.78 -0.44
N ALA A 4 -0.33 35.89 -1.16
CA ALA A 4 -1.28 34.99 -0.52
C ALA A 4 -0.51 34.18 0.53
N LEU A 5 -0.90 34.32 1.80
CA LEU A 5 -0.46 33.42 2.86
C LEU A 5 -0.99 32.03 2.49
N ILE A 6 -0.09 31.19 1.98
CA ILE A 6 -0.41 29.80 1.65
C ILE A 6 -0.46 29.08 2.99
N GLU A 7 -1.65 29.01 3.60
CA GLU A 7 -1.88 28.06 4.66
C GLU A 7 -1.80 26.67 4.00
N GLU A 8 -0.70 25.95 4.21
CA GLU A 8 -0.46 24.63 3.62
C GLU A 8 -1.36 23.60 4.32
N TRP A 9 -2.64 23.58 3.96
CA TRP A 9 -3.60 22.59 4.43
C TRP A 9 -3.47 21.29 3.63
N PHE A 10 -3.57 20.16 4.33
CA PHE A 10 -3.54 18.86 3.69
C PHE A 10 -4.87 18.59 2.99
N THR A 11 -4.85 18.52 1.67
CA THR A 11 -6.05 18.32 0.83
C THR A 11 -6.12 16.89 0.30
N ASP A 12 -7.26 16.51 -0.28
CA ASP A 12 -7.37 15.24 -1.00
C ASP A 12 -6.46 15.17 -2.24
N ASP A 13 -6.03 16.32 -2.78
CA ASP A 13 -5.06 16.40 -3.88
C ASP A 13 -3.65 15.96 -3.43
N CYS A 14 -3.37 16.06 -2.13
CA CYS A 14 -2.11 15.64 -1.53
C CYS A 14 -2.05 14.11 -1.33
N LYS A 15 -3.14 13.38 -1.59
CA LYS A 15 -3.20 11.93 -1.39
C LYS A 15 -2.77 11.19 -2.67
N PHE A 16 -1.71 10.39 -2.53
CA PHE A 16 -1.20 9.55 -3.60
C PHE A 16 -1.23 8.07 -3.21
N ARG A 17 -1.57 7.23 -4.18
CA ARG A 17 -1.47 5.78 -4.08
C ARG A 17 -0.10 5.34 -4.56
N GLU A 18 0.64 4.72 -3.66
CA GLU A 18 1.94 4.11 -3.94
C GLU A 18 1.77 2.71 -4.55
N ARG A 19 2.53 2.42 -5.60
CA ARG A 19 2.62 1.08 -6.20
C ARG A 19 4.06 0.73 -6.49
N PHE A 20 4.47 -0.44 -6.00
CA PHE A 20 5.76 -1.06 -6.30
C PHE A 20 5.80 -1.55 -7.75
N GLN A 21 6.87 -1.24 -8.46
CA GLN A 21 7.17 -1.73 -9.80
C GLN A 21 8.19 -2.87 -9.74
N GLU A 22 8.21 -3.71 -10.79
CA GLU A 22 9.08 -4.89 -10.87
C GLU A 22 10.58 -4.56 -10.78
N ASN A 23 10.96 -3.33 -11.11
CA ASN A 23 12.33 -2.83 -11.08
C ASN A 23 12.78 -2.29 -9.71
N SER A 24 12.03 -2.55 -8.64
CA SER A 24 12.27 -2.02 -7.29
C SER A 24 12.13 -0.50 -7.14
N TYR A 25 11.45 0.17 -8.09
CA TYR A 25 11.04 1.56 -7.96
C TYR A 25 9.57 1.67 -7.56
N ASN A 26 9.21 2.79 -6.95
CA ASN A 26 7.84 3.13 -6.64
C ASN A 26 7.27 4.11 -7.66
N THR A 27 5.96 4.01 -7.86
CA THR A 27 5.16 4.94 -8.65
C THR A 27 4.06 5.53 -7.77
N TYR A 28 3.73 6.80 -7.99
CA TYR A 28 2.71 7.51 -7.24
C TYR A 28 1.62 8.02 -8.17
N THR A 29 0.38 7.60 -7.94
CA THR A 29 -0.80 8.07 -8.68
C THR A 29 -1.70 8.88 -7.78
N SER A 30 -2.31 9.95 -8.29
CA SER A 30 -3.37 10.65 -7.55
C SER A 30 -4.52 9.70 -7.22
N VAL A 31 -5.11 9.84 -6.02
CA VAL A 31 -6.27 9.04 -5.61
C VAL A 31 -7.55 9.51 -6.31
N ILE A 32 -7.73 10.83 -6.38
CA ILE A 32 -8.95 11.45 -6.91
C ILE A 32 -8.84 11.80 -8.40
N HIS A 33 -7.63 12.09 -8.88
CA HIS A 33 -7.40 12.57 -10.24
C HIS A 33 -7.09 11.43 -11.21
N ARG A 34 -8.00 11.22 -12.16
CA ARG A 34 -7.81 10.34 -13.29
C ARG A 34 -8.58 10.85 -14.49
N ASN A 35 -8.21 10.39 -15.68
CA ASN A 35 -9.01 10.66 -16.87
C ASN A 35 -10.27 9.78 -16.85
N HIS A 36 -11.45 10.39 -16.68
CA HIS A 36 -12.74 9.69 -16.62
C HIS A 36 -13.10 8.97 -17.93
N ARG A 37 -12.67 9.46 -19.08
CA ARG A 37 -12.98 8.86 -20.38
C ARG A 37 -12.15 7.62 -20.67
N THR A 38 -10.87 7.66 -20.31
CA THR A 38 -9.92 6.57 -20.63
C THR A 38 -9.60 5.68 -19.43
N GLY A 39 -10.07 6.03 -18.23
CA GLY A 39 -9.74 5.35 -16.98
C GLY A 39 -8.28 5.53 -16.54
N ARG A 40 -7.54 6.44 -17.19
CA ARG A 40 -6.09 6.56 -17.00
C ARG A 40 -5.74 7.39 -15.79
N ASP A 41 -4.99 6.80 -14.87
CA ASP A 41 -4.46 7.45 -13.68
C ASP A 41 -3.45 8.55 -14.05
N TRP A 42 -3.41 9.60 -13.24
CA TRP A 42 -2.39 10.65 -13.33
C TRP A 42 -1.23 10.33 -12.40
N PHE A 43 -0.02 10.43 -12.91
CA PHE A 43 1.19 10.10 -12.16
C PHE A 43 1.97 11.36 -11.77
N VAL A 44 2.60 11.29 -10.60
CA VAL A 44 3.73 12.17 -10.30
C VAL A 44 4.86 11.84 -11.26
N ALA A 45 5.41 12.86 -11.93
CA ALA A 45 6.45 12.64 -12.91
C ALA A 45 7.42 13.82 -13.01
N LEU A 46 8.69 13.50 -13.22
CA LEU A 46 9.75 14.47 -13.48
C LEU A 46 10.35 14.27 -14.88
N ASN A 47 10.83 15.34 -15.49
CA ASN A 47 11.64 15.25 -16.69
C ASN A 47 13.11 14.97 -16.35
N LYS A 48 13.94 14.72 -17.37
CA LYS A 48 15.39 14.49 -17.20
C LYS A 48 16.14 15.67 -16.57
N ARG A 49 15.54 16.87 -16.57
CA ARG A 49 16.09 18.09 -15.95
C ARG A 49 15.57 18.31 -14.52
N GLY A 50 14.84 17.35 -13.95
CA GLY A 50 14.26 17.44 -12.61
C GLY A 50 13.01 18.34 -12.48
N LYS A 51 12.45 18.85 -13.58
CA LYS A 51 11.23 19.65 -13.55
C LYS A 51 9.99 18.77 -13.57
N ALA A 52 8.94 19.20 -12.86
CA ALA A 52 7.65 18.54 -12.86
C ALA A 52 7.05 18.44 -14.26
N LYS A 53 6.48 17.27 -14.57
CA LYS A 53 5.70 17.01 -15.77
C LYS A 53 4.23 16.90 -15.40
N MET A 54 3.37 17.36 -16.30
CA MET A 54 1.92 17.22 -16.15
C MET A 54 1.52 15.74 -16.13
N GLY A 55 0.93 15.28 -15.03
CA GLY A 55 0.56 13.89 -14.80
C GLY A 55 -0.49 13.33 -15.76
N SER A 56 -1.34 14.19 -16.32
CA SER A 56 -2.36 13.84 -17.32
C SER A 56 -1.77 13.56 -18.72
N SER A 57 -0.51 13.97 -18.97
CA SER A 57 0.11 13.88 -20.29
C SER A 57 0.17 12.44 -20.83
N PRO A 58 -0.14 12.17 -22.11
CA PRO A 58 -0.02 10.85 -22.75
C PRO A 58 1.35 10.17 -22.59
N ARG A 59 2.41 10.96 -22.39
CA ARG A 59 3.80 10.51 -22.24
C ARG A 59 4.20 10.14 -20.81
N VAL A 60 3.24 10.11 -19.87
CA VAL A 60 3.46 9.86 -18.44
C VAL A 60 2.68 8.60 -18.02
N LYS A 61 3.34 7.46 -18.00
CA LYS A 61 2.74 6.14 -17.72
C LYS A 61 3.62 5.41 -16.71
N SER A 62 3.05 4.43 -16.02
CA SER A 62 3.77 3.60 -15.03
C SER A 62 5.01 2.90 -15.59
N GLN A 63 5.06 2.62 -16.90
CA GLN A 63 6.20 2.00 -17.57
C GLN A 63 7.38 2.96 -17.79
N HIS A 64 7.15 4.28 -17.69
CA HIS A 64 8.19 5.27 -18.01
C HIS A 64 8.99 5.65 -16.75
N VAL A 65 10.32 5.66 -16.90
CA VAL A 65 11.27 6.06 -15.85
C VAL A 65 10.97 7.43 -15.24
N SER A 66 10.34 8.34 -15.99
CA SER A 66 9.91 9.64 -15.44
C SER A 66 8.95 9.55 -14.25
N THR A 67 8.33 8.39 -14.03
CA THR A 67 7.38 8.12 -12.94
C THR A 67 7.97 7.26 -11.82
N HIS A 68 9.21 6.80 -11.98
CA HIS A 68 9.87 5.87 -11.07
C HIS A 68 10.68 6.65 -10.05
N PHE A 69 10.34 6.47 -8.78
CA PHE A 69 11.01 7.11 -7.66
C PHE A 69 11.54 6.05 -6.72
N LEU A 70 12.76 6.24 -6.25
CA LEU A 70 13.36 5.41 -5.22
C LEU A 70 13.35 6.21 -3.92
N PRO A 71 12.58 5.80 -2.88
CA PRO A 71 12.63 6.43 -1.59
C PRO A 71 14.05 6.35 -1.01
N ARG A 72 14.70 7.49 -0.86
CA ARG A 72 15.96 7.60 -0.13
C ARG A 72 15.61 8.16 1.25
N VAL A 73 15.48 7.28 2.23
CA VAL A 73 15.39 7.71 3.63
C VAL A 73 16.81 7.98 4.10
N ASP A 74 17.14 9.25 4.35
CA ASP A 74 18.38 9.56 5.04
C ASP A 74 18.24 9.07 6.48
N LEU A 75 19.10 8.14 6.89
CA LEU A 75 19.11 7.51 8.22
C LEU A 75 19.32 8.49 9.39
N HIS A 76 19.38 9.80 9.12
CA HIS A 76 19.54 10.85 10.10
C HIS A 76 18.25 11.18 10.86
N ASP A 77 17.08 10.86 10.30
CA ASP A 77 15.79 10.98 10.99
C ASP A 77 15.21 9.59 11.29
N LYS A 78 15.89 8.88 12.19
CA LYS A 78 15.50 7.56 12.69
C LYS A 78 14.32 7.60 13.66
N SER A 79 13.52 8.66 13.70
CA SER A 79 12.43 8.69 14.68
C SER A 79 11.19 7.92 14.24
N GLU A 80 10.78 7.89 12.96
CA GLU A 80 9.47 7.29 12.66
C GLU A 80 9.35 6.58 11.29
N ARG A 81 8.97 5.29 11.39
CA ARG A 81 8.13 4.51 10.45
C ARG A 81 8.82 3.81 9.28
N GLY A 82 9.38 2.64 9.58
CA GLY A 82 9.32 1.50 8.66
C GLY A 82 7.86 1.02 8.53
N PHE A 83 7.44 0.67 7.32
CA PHE A 83 6.10 0.19 7.00
C PHE A 83 5.82 -1.18 7.65
N THR A 84 4.99 -1.21 8.70
CA THR A 84 4.34 -2.44 9.14
C THR A 84 3.05 -2.62 8.34
N ILE A 85 3.01 -3.59 7.43
CA ILE A 85 1.75 -4.14 6.90
C ILE A 85 1.12 -4.91 8.07
N THR A 86 0.36 -4.22 8.92
CA THR A 86 -0.50 -4.88 9.89
C THR A 86 -1.72 -5.40 9.14
N GLU A 87 -1.75 -6.71 8.92
CA GLU A 87 -2.98 -7.42 8.60
C GLU A 87 -4.05 -7.18 9.68
N ARG A 88 -5.29 -6.99 9.21
CA ARG A 88 -6.58 -7.26 9.85
C ARG A 88 -6.57 -7.46 11.38
N SER A 89 -7.05 -6.45 12.11
CA SER A 89 -7.67 -6.64 13.43
C SER A 89 -8.99 -5.88 13.51
N LYS A 90 -10.06 -6.53 13.03
CA LYS A 90 -11.42 -6.24 13.50
C LYS A 90 -12.07 -7.53 13.97
N GLU A 91 -11.35 -8.26 14.81
CA GLU A 91 -11.94 -9.25 15.71
C GLU A 91 -12.36 -8.53 16.99
N ARG A 92 -13.53 -7.89 16.93
CA ARG A 92 -14.19 -7.37 18.13
C ARG A 92 -14.93 -8.54 18.78
N ARG A 93 -14.29 -9.12 19.80
CA ARG A 93 -14.91 -9.98 20.80
C ARG A 93 -16.22 -9.38 21.31
N LYS A 94 -17.29 -10.16 21.32
CA LYS A 94 -18.44 -10.00 22.24
C LYS A 94 -19.03 -11.38 22.57
N THR A 95 -18.69 -11.82 23.79
CA THR A 95 -19.30 -12.77 24.74
C THR A 95 -20.10 -14.01 24.23
N PRO A 96 -19.81 -15.24 24.72
CA PRO A 96 -20.62 -16.42 24.44
C PRO A 96 -21.88 -16.51 25.35
N PRO A 97 -23.04 -16.99 24.87
CA PRO A 97 -24.18 -17.36 25.71
C PRO A 97 -24.00 -18.75 26.34
N PRO A 98 -24.70 -19.07 27.46
CA PRO A 98 -24.49 -20.28 28.25
C PRO A 98 -25.05 -21.55 27.58
N LEU A 99 -24.39 -22.69 27.82
CA LEU A 99 -24.71 -24.01 27.26
C LEU A 99 -25.85 -24.71 28.03
N PRO A 100 -26.79 -25.40 27.34
CA PRO A 100 -27.67 -26.42 27.95
C PRO A 100 -27.04 -27.84 27.93
N PRO A 101 -27.53 -28.79 28.77
CA PRO A 101 -26.86 -30.07 29.05
C PRO A 101 -27.07 -31.15 27.97
N LYS A 102 -26.12 -32.09 27.90
CA LYS A 102 -26.01 -33.18 26.91
C LYS A 102 -26.96 -34.36 27.18
N PRO A 103 -27.41 -35.10 26.13
CA PRO A 103 -27.68 -36.54 26.18
C PRO A 103 -26.62 -37.39 25.41
N PRO A 104 -26.59 -38.73 25.56
CA PRO A 104 -25.39 -39.53 25.33
C PRO A 104 -25.27 -40.19 23.94
N LEU A 105 -24.00 -40.35 23.55
CA LEU A 105 -23.33 -41.45 22.80
C LEU A 105 -23.94 -41.97 21.48
N ALA A 106 -23.22 -41.72 20.37
CA ALA A 106 -23.00 -42.71 19.30
C ALA A 106 -21.66 -42.43 18.58
N LYS A 107 -20.92 -43.51 18.29
CA LYS A 107 -19.58 -43.54 17.71
C LYS A 107 -19.64 -43.29 16.19
N ALA A 108 -18.70 -42.51 15.63
CA ALA A 108 -18.20 -42.69 14.27
C ALA A 108 -16.84 -42.02 14.08
N VAL A 109 -15.91 -42.80 13.52
CA VAL A 109 -14.49 -42.50 13.24
C VAL A 109 -14.34 -41.68 11.96
N LEU A 110 -13.44 -40.69 11.95
CA LEU A 110 -12.60 -40.26 10.81
C LEU A 110 -11.55 -39.23 11.31
N PRO A 111 -10.23 -39.40 11.02
CA PRO A 111 -9.21 -38.46 11.48
C PRO A 111 -9.09 -37.27 10.52
N ARG A 112 -9.50 -36.06 10.94
CA ARG A 112 -9.10 -34.82 10.25
C ARG A 112 -7.88 -34.23 10.94
N THR A 113 -6.76 -34.38 10.25
CA THR A 113 -5.50 -33.66 10.53
C THR A 113 -5.74 -32.15 10.53
N PRO A 114 -5.15 -31.37 11.45
CA PRO A 114 -5.16 -29.93 11.34
C PRO A 114 -4.14 -29.53 10.27
N THR A 115 -4.63 -29.01 9.15
CA THR A 115 -3.77 -28.33 8.17
C THR A 115 -3.16 -27.10 8.84
N ARG A 116 -1.87 -27.20 9.21
CA ARG A 116 -1.06 -26.04 9.57
C ARG A 116 -1.18 -25.04 8.42
N ARG A 117 -1.79 -23.88 8.67
CA ARG A 117 -1.64 -22.72 7.80
C ARG A 117 -0.17 -22.32 7.84
N THR A 118 0.58 -22.72 6.82
CA THR A 118 1.97 -22.33 6.67
C THR A 118 2.01 -20.82 6.43
N GLN A 119 2.39 -20.04 7.45
CA GLN A 119 2.79 -18.66 7.24
C GLN A 119 4.09 -18.69 6.43
N VAL A 120 3.98 -18.44 5.12
CA VAL A 120 5.15 -18.33 4.26
C VAL A 120 5.79 -16.97 4.52
N LYS A 121 6.88 -16.98 5.30
CA LYS A 121 7.70 -15.80 5.58
C LYS A 121 8.62 -15.57 4.39
N TYR A 122 8.28 -14.61 3.54
CA TYR A 122 9.18 -14.18 2.47
C TYR A 122 10.31 -13.32 3.05
N TRP A 123 11.56 -13.62 2.67
CA TRP A 123 12.73 -12.85 3.08
C TRP A 123 13.37 -12.24 1.83
N PRO A 124 13.31 -10.91 1.63
CA PRO A 124 13.98 -10.25 0.53
C PRO A 124 15.49 -10.44 0.66
N LYS A 125 16.08 -11.27 -0.21
CA LYS A 125 17.53 -11.40 -0.31
C LYS A 125 18.06 -10.32 -1.23
N TYR A 126 18.47 -9.20 -0.66
CA TYR A 126 19.25 -8.20 -1.38
C TYR A 126 20.64 -8.79 -1.68
N ARG A 127 21.02 -8.84 -2.96
CA ARG A 127 22.40 -9.03 -3.38
C ARG A 127 22.90 -7.68 -3.87
N PHE A 128 23.73 -7.04 -3.05
CA PHE A 128 24.54 -5.93 -3.51
C PHE A 128 25.68 -6.53 -4.33
N GLY A 129 25.70 -6.21 -5.62
CA GLY A 129 26.82 -6.48 -6.52
C GLY A 129 27.75 -5.30 -6.57
#